data_AF-A0A9D1G8R1-F1
#
_entry.id   AF-A0A9D1G8R1-F1
#
_cell.length_a   1.000
_cell.length_b   1.000
_cell.length_c   1.000
_cell.angle_alpha   90.00
_cell.angle_beta   90.00
_cell.angle_gamma   90.00
#
_symmetry.space_group_name_H-M   'P 1'
#
loop_
_entity.id
_entity.type
_entity.pdbx_description
1 polymer ?
#
loop_
_entity_poly.entity_id
_entity_poly.type
_entity_poly.pdbx_seq_one_letter_code
_entity_poly.pdbx_strand_id
1 'polypeptide(L)'
;MLFDITPTRNFNLLYIILDSIFILFLLIMLVVKKRYFTTLFALFGGVLYFIVDFGYFYLLSHSRQIMIDDVIQNDLVTGLILFWMSMSYGITNFAFIWLCLRKDKHLKNWLMLIIGWWLMVPLIASLGGPNNIQTFRTTNQYHSYMAILLVIGYGGLLIYNLLTKKKQIQLLWLNLIGISVQFSWEFALLIHGIRPMNGNSISTIIVNSLLETNLGMPYIFLIFLCINRYISEDLKKVNQ
;
A
#
# COMPACT_ATOMS: atom_id res chain seq x y z
N MET A 1 -2.64 26.66 22.86
CA MET A 1 -1.84 25.46 22.51
C MET A 1 -2.37 24.95 21.18
N LEU A 2 -1.73 25.37 20.08
CA LEU A 2 -1.96 24.79 18.77
C LEU A 2 -1.34 23.39 18.83
N PHE A 3 -2.16 22.36 18.62
CA PHE A 3 -1.67 20.99 18.53
C PHE A 3 -0.53 20.93 17.50
N ASP A 4 0.57 20.28 17.86
CA ASP A 4 1.67 19.92 16.97
C ASP A 4 1.14 19.00 15.85
N ILE A 5 0.52 19.59 14.83
CA ILE A 5 0.11 18.85 13.63
C ILE A 5 1.36 18.69 12.78
N THR A 6 2.08 17.59 13.00
CA THR A 6 3.22 17.25 12.16
C THR A 6 2.72 16.75 10.80
N PRO A 7 3.29 17.24 9.68
CA PRO A 7 2.92 16.75 8.36
C PRO A 7 3.18 15.25 8.29
N THR A 8 2.23 14.51 7.75
CA THR A 8 2.37 13.06 7.57
C THR A 8 3.35 12.77 6.44
N ARG A 9 3.29 13.55 5.34
CA ARG A 9 4.19 13.43 4.18
C ARG A 9 4.34 14.75 3.43
N ASN A 10 5.54 14.99 2.90
CA ASN A 10 5.93 16.17 2.11
C ASN A 10 6.41 15.75 0.71
N PHE A 11 5.70 16.18 -0.33
CA PHE A 11 5.99 15.85 -1.71
C PHE A 11 6.28 17.09 -2.55
N ASN A 12 6.86 16.86 -3.73
CA ASN A 12 6.96 17.84 -4.80
C ASN A 12 6.13 17.35 -6.00
N LEU A 13 5.64 18.26 -6.83
CA LEU A 13 4.97 17.97 -8.09
C LEU A 13 5.77 17.00 -8.98
N LEU A 14 7.10 17.15 -9.04
CA LEU A 14 7.95 16.26 -9.86
C LEU A 14 7.85 14.79 -9.39
N TYR A 15 7.73 14.57 -8.08
CA TYR A 15 7.50 13.24 -7.50
C TYR A 15 6.20 12.62 -8.05
N ILE A 16 5.11 13.39 -8.01
CA ILE A 16 3.78 12.95 -8.46
C ILE A 16 3.81 12.56 -9.94
N ILE A 17 4.46 13.37 -10.78
CA ILE A 17 4.57 13.11 -12.21
C ILE A 17 5.37 11.85 -12.49
N LEU A 18 6.58 11.74 -11.93
CA LEU A 18 7.44 10.58 -12.12
C LEU A 18 6.75 9.30 -11.67
N ASP A 19 6.13 9.34 -10.49
CA ASP A 19 5.45 8.19 -9.92
C ASP A 19 4.25 7.76 -10.75
N SER A 20 3.49 8.72 -11.30
CA SER A 20 2.40 8.44 -12.24
C SER A 20 2.89 7.73 -13.51
N ILE A 21 4.02 8.17 -14.07
CA ILE A 21 4.65 7.52 -15.23
C ILE A 21 5.07 6.09 -14.87
N PHE A 22 5.65 5.88 -13.69
CA PHE A 22 6.04 4.56 -13.23
C PHE A 22 4.86 3.61 -13.04
N ILE A 23 3.75 4.08 -12.47
CA ILE A 23 2.53 3.26 -12.30
C ILE A 23 2.01 2.78 -13.65
N LEU A 24 1.93 3.69 -14.63
CA LEU A 24 1.52 3.33 -15.99
C LEU A 24 2.49 2.30 -16.60
N PHE A 25 3.79 2.52 -16.46
CA PHE A 25 4.81 1.57 -16.91
C PHE A 25 4.66 0.20 -16.25
N LEU A 26 4.46 0.14 -14.92
CA LEU A 26 4.27 -1.09 -14.16
C LEU A 26 3.04 -1.85 -14.65
N LEU A 27 1.91 -1.16 -14.83
CA LEU A 27 0.67 -1.76 -15.34
C LEU A 27 0.84 -2.31 -16.77
N ILE A 28 1.45 -1.53 -17.67
CA ILE A 28 1.75 -1.96 -19.04
C ILE A 28 2.62 -3.21 -19.02
N MET A 29 3.67 -3.23 -18.20
CA MET A 29 4.57 -4.37 -18.09
C MET A 29 3.87 -5.63 -17.56
N LEU A 30 2.98 -5.48 -16.57
CA LEU A 30 2.17 -6.60 -16.06
C LEU A 30 1.28 -7.17 -17.17
N VAL A 31 0.59 -6.31 -17.93
CA VAL A 31 -0.26 -6.70 -19.07
C VAL A 31 0.56 -7.39 -20.17
N VAL A 32 1.74 -6.86 -20.53
CA VAL A 32 2.64 -7.45 -21.53
C VAL A 32 3.12 -8.84 -21.10
N LYS A 33 3.36 -9.04 -19.81
CA LYS A 33 3.71 -10.37 -19.24
C LYS A 33 2.50 -11.25 -18.95
N LYS A 34 1.31 -10.89 -19.48
CA LYS A 34 0.04 -11.60 -19.31
C LYS A 34 -0.37 -11.77 -17.84
N ARG A 35 0.08 -10.87 -16.97
CA ARG A 35 -0.29 -10.82 -15.55
C ARG A 35 -1.60 -10.07 -15.35
N TYR A 36 -2.64 -10.48 -16.08
CA TYR A 36 -3.91 -9.74 -16.13
C TYR A 36 -4.63 -9.76 -14.79
N PHE A 37 -4.65 -10.91 -14.11
CA PHE A 37 -5.27 -10.98 -12.78
C PHE A 37 -4.52 -10.12 -11.76
N THR A 38 -3.18 -10.15 -11.75
CA THR A 38 -2.37 -9.25 -10.92
C THR A 38 -2.69 -7.78 -11.22
N THR A 39 -2.82 -7.42 -12.50
CA THR A 39 -3.14 -6.05 -12.94
C THR A 39 -4.51 -5.61 -12.40
N LEU A 40 -5.53 -6.46 -12.55
CA LEU A 40 -6.88 -6.17 -12.07
C LEU A 40 -6.91 -6.04 -10.54
N PHE A 41 -6.23 -6.94 -9.83
CA PHE A 41 -6.14 -6.89 -8.38
C PHE A 41 -5.39 -5.64 -7.88
N ALA A 42 -4.34 -5.22 -8.59
CA ALA A 42 -3.60 -4.00 -8.30
C ALA A 42 -4.49 -2.75 -8.50
N LEU A 43 -5.20 -2.66 -9.62
CA LEU A 43 -6.16 -1.57 -9.88
C LEU A 43 -7.26 -1.53 -8.83
N PHE A 44 -7.81 -2.68 -8.45
CA PHE A 44 -8.79 -2.79 -7.37
C PHE A 44 -8.23 -2.24 -6.05
N GLY A 45 -6.98 -2.58 -5.70
CA GLY A 45 -6.30 -2.05 -4.53
C GLY A 45 -6.19 -0.53 -4.53
N GLY A 46 -5.82 0.07 -5.66
CA GLY A 46 -5.77 1.53 -5.83
C GLY A 46 -7.13 2.20 -5.61
N VAL A 47 -8.18 1.66 -6.22
CA VAL A 47 -9.55 2.18 -6.06
C VAL A 47 -10.05 2.00 -4.63
N LEU A 48 -9.79 0.85 -4.00
CA LEU A 48 -10.17 0.58 -2.61
C LEU A 48 -9.50 1.58 -1.66
N TYR A 49 -8.22 1.86 -1.87
CA TYR A 49 -7.49 2.86 -1.07
C TYR A 49 -8.10 4.24 -1.25
N PHE A 50 -8.49 4.61 -2.48
CA PHE A 50 -9.10 5.90 -2.75
C PHE A 50 -10.46 6.05 -2.07
N ILE A 51 -11.30 5.01 -2.10
CA ILE A 51 -12.60 5.02 -1.41
C ILE A 51 -12.41 5.23 0.10
N VAL A 52 -11.41 4.60 0.70
CA VAL A 52 -11.13 4.76 2.14
C VAL A 52 -10.52 6.13 2.43
N ASP A 53 -9.51 6.56 1.68
CA ASP A 53 -8.80 7.82 1.92
C ASP A 53 -9.67 9.05 1.62
N PHE A 54 -10.37 9.08 0.50
CA PHE A 54 -11.23 10.19 0.12
C PHE A 54 -12.64 10.06 0.73
N GLY A 55 -13.26 8.88 0.65
CA GLY A 55 -14.62 8.69 1.15
C GLY A 55 -14.69 8.70 2.68
N TYR A 56 -13.89 7.87 3.35
CA TYR A 56 -13.96 7.77 4.81
C TYR A 56 -13.17 8.89 5.50
N PHE A 57 -11.87 9.05 5.20
CA PHE A 57 -11.05 9.97 5.99
C PHE A 57 -11.25 11.45 5.66
N TYR A 58 -11.54 11.77 4.40
CA TYR A 58 -11.73 13.15 3.96
C TYR A 58 -13.21 13.59 4.06
N LEU A 59 -14.14 12.88 3.40
CA LEU A 59 -15.55 13.29 3.40
C LEU A 59 -16.28 13.04 4.72
N LEU A 60 -16.09 11.87 5.35
CA LEU A 60 -16.83 11.52 6.58
C LEU A 60 -16.13 11.98 7.85
N SER A 61 -14.82 11.71 7.98
CA SER A 61 -14.07 11.97 9.21
C SER A 61 -13.44 13.37 9.27
N HIS A 62 -13.39 14.10 8.15
CA HIS A 62 -12.70 15.39 8.02
C HIS A 62 -11.26 15.43 8.60
N SER A 63 -10.62 14.25 8.64
CA SER A 63 -9.36 14.02 9.35
C SER A 63 -8.13 14.22 8.48
N ARG A 64 -8.33 14.54 7.19
CA ARG A 64 -7.29 14.64 6.18
C ARG A 64 -7.33 16.00 5.50
N GLN A 65 -6.19 16.66 5.44
CA GLN A 65 -6.04 17.97 4.80
C GLN A 65 -4.76 17.99 3.97
N ILE A 66 -4.79 18.76 2.88
CA ILE A 66 -3.63 18.97 2.02
C ILE A 66 -3.33 20.46 1.96
N MET A 67 -2.07 20.80 2.18
CA MET A 67 -1.54 22.16 2.07
C MET A 67 -0.53 22.20 0.94
N ILE A 68 -0.62 23.22 0.10
CA ILE A 68 0.40 23.53 -0.92
C ILE A 68 0.88 24.94 -0.64
N ASP A 69 2.19 25.11 -0.47
CA ASP A 69 2.81 26.40 -0.09
C ASP A 69 2.13 27.02 1.14
N ASP A 70 1.86 26.18 2.15
CA ASP A 70 1.16 26.51 3.40
C ASP A 70 -0.30 27.00 3.26
N VAL A 71 -0.90 26.87 2.07
CA VAL A 71 -2.31 27.17 1.82
C VAL A 71 -3.13 25.88 1.75
N ILE A 72 -4.19 25.79 2.57
CA ILE A 72 -5.16 24.69 2.53
C ILE A 72 -5.87 24.71 1.19
N GLN A 73 -5.88 23.57 0.52
CA GLN A 73 -6.42 23.44 -0.84
C GLN A 73 -7.90 23.05 -0.86
N ASN A 74 -8.58 23.40 -1.96
CA ASN A 74 -9.97 23.04 -2.22
C ASN A 74 -10.17 21.53 -2.38
N ASP A 75 -11.41 21.09 -2.28
CA ASP A 75 -11.82 19.68 -2.32
C ASP A 75 -11.38 18.95 -3.60
N LEU A 76 -11.39 19.63 -4.74
CA LEU A 76 -10.95 19.07 -6.02
C LEU A 76 -9.46 18.72 -6.01
N VAL A 77 -8.61 19.65 -5.58
CA VAL A 77 -7.14 19.47 -5.54
C VAL A 77 -6.79 18.41 -4.50
N THR A 78 -7.45 18.47 -3.34
CA THR A 78 -7.31 17.46 -2.28
C THR A 78 -7.68 16.07 -2.78
N GLY A 79 -8.82 15.95 -3.48
CA GLY A 79 -9.28 14.71 -4.09
C GLY A 79 -8.30 14.16 -5.12
N LEU A 80 -7.73 14.99 -5.99
CA LEU A 80 -6.76 14.56 -7.01
C LEU A 80 -5.45 14.05 -6.41
N ILE A 81 -4.92 14.71 -5.37
CA ILE A 81 -3.69 14.26 -4.71
C ILE A 81 -3.95 12.98 -3.93
N LEU A 82 -5.08 12.88 -3.21
CA LEU A 82 -5.47 11.63 -2.54
C LEU A 82 -5.71 10.50 -3.53
N PHE A 83 -6.29 10.80 -4.69
CA PHE A 83 -6.47 9.84 -5.78
C PHE A 83 -5.13 9.31 -6.28
N TRP A 84 -4.20 10.19 -6.65
CA TRP A 84 -2.85 9.78 -7.06
C TRP A 84 -2.18 8.95 -5.96
N MET A 85 -2.20 9.43 -4.72
CA MET A 85 -1.57 8.75 -3.59
C MET A 85 -2.13 7.34 -3.39
N SER A 86 -3.44 7.21 -3.45
CA SER A 86 -4.14 5.94 -3.29
C SER A 86 -3.85 4.98 -4.44
N MET A 87 -3.87 5.50 -5.68
CA MET A 87 -3.56 4.71 -6.87
C MET A 87 -2.11 4.24 -6.84
N SER A 88 -1.16 5.10 -6.47
CA SER A 88 0.25 4.76 -6.33
C SER A 88 0.45 3.62 -5.34
N TYR A 89 0.24 3.89 -4.05
CA TYR A 89 0.51 2.91 -3.01
C TYR A 89 -0.40 1.69 -3.13
N GLY A 90 -1.67 1.87 -3.48
CA GLY A 90 -2.62 0.78 -3.65
C GLY A 90 -2.23 -0.17 -4.78
N ILE A 91 -1.90 0.35 -5.98
CA ILE A 91 -1.49 -0.48 -7.12
C ILE A 91 -0.18 -1.20 -6.79
N THR A 92 0.85 -0.48 -6.32
CA THR A 92 2.15 -1.10 -6.05
C THR A 92 2.08 -2.14 -4.94
N ASN A 93 1.32 -1.88 -3.86
CA ASN A 93 1.18 -2.81 -2.74
C ASN A 93 0.42 -4.07 -3.13
N PHE A 94 -0.73 -3.92 -3.80
CA PHE A 94 -1.54 -5.06 -4.20
C PHE A 94 -0.85 -5.88 -5.29
N ALA A 95 -0.15 -5.24 -6.24
CA ALA A 95 0.69 -5.94 -7.20
C ALA A 95 1.79 -6.75 -6.50
N PHE A 96 2.53 -6.15 -5.56
CA PHE A 96 3.58 -6.83 -4.80
C PHE A 96 3.01 -8.04 -4.05
N ILE A 97 1.95 -7.84 -3.26
CA ILE A 97 1.30 -8.91 -2.48
C ILE A 97 0.90 -10.06 -3.39
N TRP A 98 0.20 -9.75 -4.49
CA TRP A 98 -0.34 -10.78 -5.38
C TRP A 98 0.77 -11.57 -6.10
N LEU A 99 1.83 -10.90 -6.55
CA LEU A 99 3.00 -11.54 -7.15
C LEU A 99 3.71 -12.49 -6.16
N CYS A 100 3.83 -12.07 -4.90
CA CYS A 100 4.39 -12.90 -3.83
C CYS A 100 3.53 -14.13 -3.52
N LEU A 101 2.20 -13.95 -3.44
CA LEU A 101 1.26 -15.05 -3.23
C LEU A 101 1.30 -16.08 -4.37
N ARG A 102 1.40 -15.59 -5.62
CA ARG A 102 1.54 -16.45 -6.80
C ARG A 102 2.91 -17.10 -6.96
N LYS A 103 3.93 -16.64 -6.22
CA LYS A 103 5.32 -17.04 -6.40
C LYS A 103 5.74 -16.90 -7.88
N ASP A 104 5.55 -15.69 -8.42
CA ASP A 104 5.80 -15.40 -9.83
C ASP A 104 7.22 -15.83 -10.28
N LYS A 105 7.35 -16.34 -11.51
CA LYS A 105 8.66 -16.73 -12.08
C LYS A 105 9.66 -15.57 -12.08
N HIS A 106 9.18 -14.35 -12.30
CA HIS A 106 9.98 -13.12 -12.33
C HIS A 106 9.82 -12.29 -11.05
N LEU A 107 9.38 -12.90 -9.94
CA LEU A 107 9.11 -12.20 -8.68
C LEU A 107 10.24 -11.25 -8.28
N LYS A 108 11.49 -11.73 -8.30
CA LYS A 108 12.66 -10.90 -7.95
C LYS A 108 12.76 -9.63 -8.79
N ASN A 109 12.49 -9.71 -10.08
CA ASN A 109 12.56 -8.56 -10.98
C ASN A 109 11.45 -7.56 -10.68
N TRP A 110 10.24 -8.05 -10.37
CA TRP A 110 9.13 -7.18 -9.97
C TRP A 110 9.38 -6.50 -8.64
N LEU A 111 9.87 -7.22 -7.64
CA LEU A 111 10.19 -6.64 -6.34
C LEU A 111 11.32 -5.61 -6.46
N MET A 112 12.36 -5.91 -7.24
CA MET A 112 13.44 -4.97 -7.53
C MET A 112 12.92 -3.72 -8.25
N LEU A 113 11.98 -3.87 -9.18
CA LEU A 113 11.36 -2.76 -9.88
C LEU A 113 10.56 -1.86 -8.92
N ILE A 114 9.70 -2.45 -8.07
CA ILE A 114 8.83 -1.70 -7.15
C ILE A 114 9.65 -1.06 -6.02
N ILE A 115 10.45 -1.85 -5.29
CA ILE A 115 11.25 -1.37 -4.16
C ILE A 115 12.33 -0.40 -4.66
N GLY A 116 12.98 -0.74 -5.77
CA GLY A 116 13.98 0.14 -6.39
C GLY A 116 13.36 1.48 -6.80
N TRP A 117 12.16 1.48 -7.36
CA TRP A 117 11.46 2.72 -7.68
C TRP A 117 11.17 3.55 -6.42
N TRP A 118 10.62 2.95 -5.36
CA TRP A 118 10.33 3.67 -4.10
C TRP A 118 11.57 4.36 -3.52
N LEU A 119 12.75 3.76 -3.65
CA LEU A 119 14.02 4.36 -3.21
C LEU A 119 14.56 5.43 -4.16
N MET A 120 14.35 5.30 -5.46
CA MET A 120 14.94 6.20 -6.45
C MET A 120 14.06 7.43 -6.74
N VAL A 121 12.74 7.30 -6.72
CA VAL A 121 11.84 8.42 -7.05
C VAL A 121 12.00 9.64 -6.14
N PRO A 122 12.21 9.52 -4.82
CA PRO A 122 12.48 10.70 -3.97
C PRO A 122 13.78 11.42 -4.36
N LEU A 123 14.82 10.67 -4.71
CA LEU A 123 16.12 11.23 -5.11
C LEU A 123 16.01 11.99 -6.41
N ILE A 124 15.33 11.43 -7.41
CA ILE A 124 15.13 12.11 -8.70
C ILE A 124 14.21 13.32 -8.51
N ALA A 125 13.16 13.19 -7.69
CA ALA A 125 12.23 14.27 -7.38
C ALA A 125 12.89 15.49 -6.71
N SER A 126 14.00 15.30 -5.99
CA SER A 126 14.74 16.41 -5.37
C SER A 126 15.28 17.43 -6.38
N LEU A 127 15.46 17.04 -7.65
CA LEU A 127 15.85 17.94 -8.73
C LEU A 127 14.72 18.91 -9.12
N GLY A 128 13.48 18.61 -8.75
CA GLY A 128 12.30 19.38 -9.12
C GLY A 128 11.99 20.57 -8.22
N GLY A 129 12.82 20.85 -7.21
CA GLY A 129 12.59 21.93 -6.24
C GLY A 129 12.05 21.48 -4.88
N PRO A 130 11.55 22.40 -4.05
CA PRO A 130 11.17 22.13 -2.67
C PRO A 130 9.93 21.24 -2.56
N ASN A 131 9.82 20.50 -1.45
CA ASN A 131 8.65 19.71 -1.12
C ASN A 131 7.55 20.61 -0.55
N ASN A 132 6.71 21.17 -1.41
CA ASN A 132 5.67 22.12 -1.02
C ASN A 132 4.28 21.50 -0.82
N ILE A 133 4.08 20.23 -1.19
CA ILE A 133 2.79 19.53 -1.04
C ILE A 133 2.82 18.73 0.27
N GLN A 134 2.15 19.25 1.29
CA GLN A 134 2.11 18.65 2.63
C GLN A 134 0.77 17.98 2.87
N THR A 135 0.80 16.79 3.46
CA THR A 135 -0.42 16.04 3.80
C THR A 135 -0.51 15.85 5.32
N PHE A 136 -1.69 16.08 5.88
CA PHE A 136 -1.93 15.98 7.31
C PHE A 136 -3.00 14.94 7.62
N ARG A 137 -2.83 14.22 8.74
CA ARG A 137 -3.79 13.26 9.23
C ARG A 137 -3.92 13.34 10.75
N THR A 138 -5.15 13.53 11.24
CA THR A 138 -5.46 13.66 12.68
C THR A 138 -6.18 12.42 13.19
N THR A 139 -5.54 11.25 13.26
CA THR A 139 -6.21 10.04 13.78
C THR A 139 -5.27 9.12 14.55
N ASN A 140 -5.51 8.99 15.87
CA ASN A 140 -4.84 8.05 16.77
C ASN A 140 -5.74 6.85 17.22
N GLN A 141 -7.04 6.84 16.91
CA GLN A 141 -8.02 5.94 17.55
C GLN A 141 -8.33 4.62 16.81
N TYR A 142 -7.84 4.40 15.59
CA TYR A 142 -8.24 3.23 14.78
C TYR A 142 -7.37 1.97 14.98
N HIS A 143 -6.18 2.11 15.58
CA HIS A 143 -5.23 1.00 15.71
C HIS A 143 -5.77 -0.17 16.55
N SER A 144 -6.61 0.09 17.56
CA SER A 144 -7.23 -0.95 18.37
C SER A 144 -8.15 -1.85 17.55
N TYR A 145 -8.97 -1.28 16.67
CA TYR A 145 -9.84 -2.05 15.77
C TYR A 145 -9.04 -2.87 14.76
N MET A 146 -7.93 -2.30 14.24
CA MET A 146 -7.02 -3.04 13.37
C MET A 146 -6.40 -4.25 14.09
N ALA A 147 -5.97 -4.10 15.35
CA ALA A 147 -5.41 -5.21 16.11
C ALA A 147 -6.42 -6.38 16.28
N ILE A 148 -7.68 -6.07 16.57
CA ILE A 148 -8.76 -7.07 16.70
C ILE A 148 -8.93 -7.86 15.39
N LEU A 149 -9.06 -7.15 14.27
CA LEU A 149 -9.21 -7.77 12.96
C LEU A 149 -7.99 -8.63 12.58
N LEU A 150 -6.77 -8.18 12.92
CA LEU A 150 -5.55 -8.95 12.67
C LEU A 150 -5.54 -10.26 13.47
N VAL A 151 -5.96 -10.22 14.74
CA VAL A 151 -6.11 -11.41 15.60
C VAL A 151 -7.17 -12.35 15.02
N ILE A 152 -8.30 -11.84 14.56
CA ILE A 152 -9.35 -12.67 13.93
C ILE A 152 -8.81 -13.35 12.66
N GLY A 153 -8.15 -12.58 11.78
CA GLY A 153 -7.62 -13.09 10.52
C GLY A 153 -6.55 -14.16 10.71
N TYR A 154 -5.44 -13.82 11.38
CA TYR A 154 -4.35 -14.77 11.62
C TYR A 154 -4.73 -15.87 12.61
N GLY A 155 -5.52 -15.55 13.64
CA GLY A 155 -6.02 -16.53 14.60
C GLY A 155 -6.90 -17.58 13.95
N GLY A 156 -7.80 -17.18 13.04
CA GLY A 156 -8.59 -18.11 12.24
C GLY A 156 -7.73 -19.06 11.39
N LEU A 157 -6.73 -18.53 10.69
CA LEU A 157 -5.80 -19.35 9.89
C LEU A 157 -4.91 -20.25 10.76
N LEU A 158 -4.53 -19.79 11.95
CA LEU A 158 -3.77 -20.58 12.92
C LEU A 158 -4.59 -21.76 13.46
N ILE A 159 -5.83 -21.50 13.88
CA ILE A 159 -6.76 -22.55 14.32
C ILE A 159 -6.98 -23.56 13.19
N TYR A 160 -7.19 -23.09 11.95
CA TYR A 160 -7.28 -23.97 10.79
C TYR A 160 -6.04 -24.87 10.64
N ASN A 161 -4.83 -24.31 10.77
CA ASN A 161 -3.59 -25.08 10.68
C ASN A 161 -3.45 -26.13 11.80
N LEU A 162 -3.92 -25.84 13.01
CA LEU A 162 -3.88 -26.76 14.14
C LEU A 162 -4.91 -27.89 14.02
N LEU A 163 -6.07 -27.61 13.41
CA LEU A 163 -7.17 -28.57 13.29
C LEU A 163 -7.13 -29.39 11.99
N THR A 164 -6.48 -28.89 10.94
CA THR A 164 -6.49 -29.55 9.63
C THR A 164 -5.50 -30.72 9.57
N LYS A 165 -5.92 -31.81 8.92
CA LYS A 165 -5.02 -32.91 8.50
C LYS A 165 -4.47 -32.72 7.08
N LYS A 166 -4.85 -31.62 6.43
CA LYS A 166 -4.43 -31.28 5.06
C LYS A 166 -3.14 -30.44 5.08
N LYS A 167 -2.75 -29.95 3.91
CA LYS A 167 -1.59 -29.06 3.75
C LYS A 167 -1.74 -27.80 4.61
N GLN A 168 -0.72 -27.53 5.42
CA GLN A 168 -0.66 -26.34 6.27
C GLN A 168 -0.38 -25.08 5.45
N ILE A 169 -0.98 -23.98 5.89
CA ILE A 169 -0.78 -22.63 5.37
C ILE A 169 0.50 -22.06 5.98
N GLN A 170 1.36 -21.46 5.16
CA GLN A 170 2.60 -20.84 5.61
C GLN A 170 2.34 -19.45 6.21
N LEU A 171 1.89 -19.40 7.47
CA LEU A 171 1.53 -18.14 8.14
C LEU A 171 2.68 -17.15 8.22
N LEU A 172 3.89 -17.64 8.49
CA LEU A 172 5.10 -16.81 8.53
C LEU A 172 5.36 -16.14 7.17
N TRP A 173 5.13 -16.86 6.07
CA TRP A 173 5.28 -16.30 4.73
C TRP A 173 4.28 -15.18 4.47
N LEU A 174 3.01 -15.35 4.85
CA LEU A 174 1.98 -14.31 4.71
C LEU A 174 2.33 -13.07 5.54
N ASN A 175 2.78 -13.26 6.77
CA ASN A 175 3.21 -12.18 7.65
C ASN A 175 4.43 -11.45 7.09
N LEU A 176 5.43 -12.16 6.59
CA LEU A 176 6.61 -11.55 5.99
C LEU A 176 6.28 -10.76 4.72
N ILE A 177 5.32 -11.19 3.91
CA ILE A 177 4.86 -10.41 2.75
C ILE A 177 4.31 -9.06 3.20
N GLY A 178 3.38 -9.05 4.16
CA GLY A 178 2.75 -7.82 4.60
C GLY A 178 3.73 -6.86 5.29
N ILE A 179 4.64 -7.39 6.12
CA ILE A 179 5.74 -6.61 6.69
C ILE A 179 6.62 -6.02 5.59
N SER A 180 7.04 -6.83 4.61
CA SER A 180 7.96 -6.39 3.56
C SER A 180 7.38 -5.25 2.74
N VAL A 181 6.11 -5.36 2.34
CA VAL A 181 5.43 -4.33 1.54
C VAL A 181 5.41 -3.01 2.29
N GLN A 182 4.88 -3.00 3.51
CA GLN A 182 4.77 -1.76 4.29
C GLN A 182 6.14 -1.19 4.65
N PHE A 183 7.04 -2.04 5.15
CA PHE A 183 8.35 -1.63 5.57
C PHE A 183 9.12 -1.00 4.41
N SER A 184 9.11 -1.62 3.23
CA SER A 184 9.87 -1.13 2.07
C SER A 184 9.44 0.28 1.64
N TRP A 185 8.14 0.58 1.55
CA TRP A 185 7.72 1.92 1.14
C TRP A 185 7.89 2.94 2.28
N GLU A 186 7.56 2.59 3.53
CA GLU A 186 7.72 3.51 4.66
C GLU A 186 9.18 3.86 4.93
N PHE A 187 10.06 2.88 4.82
CA PHE A 187 11.49 3.06 4.95
C PHE A 187 12.05 3.97 3.86
N ALA A 188 11.62 3.77 2.61
CA ALA A 188 12.03 4.65 1.51
C ALA A 188 11.59 6.11 1.77
N LEU A 189 10.36 6.34 2.21
CA LEU A 189 9.90 7.69 2.53
C LEU A 189 10.63 8.32 3.72
N LEU A 190 11.00 7.51 4.73
CA LEU A 190 11.69 7.98 5.91
C LEU A 190 13.13 8.41 5.57
N ILE A 191 13.88 7.60 4.82
CA ILE A 191 15.27 7.92 4.46
C ILE A 191 15.36 9.22 3.67
N HIS A 192 14.38 9.48 2.81
CA HIS A 192 14.39 10.65 1.94
C HIS A 192 13.68 11.87 2.53
N GLY A 193 13.28 11.82 3.80
CA GLY A 193 12.66 12.96 4.50
C GLY A 193 11.28 13.36 3.95
N ILE A 194 10.68 12.54 3.08
CA ILE A 194 9.28 12.71 2.67
C ILE A 194 8.38 12.49 3.88
N ARG A 195 8.69 11.50 4.71
CA ARG A 195 8.08 11.35 6.03
C ARG A 195 8.98 12.02 7.07
N PRO A 196 8.49 12.98 7.86
CA PRO A 196 9.34 13.64 8.86
C PRO A 196 9.77 12.66 9.96
N MET A 197 11.03 12.81 10.37
CA MET A 197 11.62 12.06 11.46
C MET A 197 11.29 12.76 12.79
N ASN A 198 10.36 12.18 13.54
CA ASN A 198 9.92 12.64 14.85
C ASN A 198 10.18 11.53 15.88
N GLY A 199 10.07 11.84 17.18
CA GLY A 199 10.29 10.85 18.26
C GLY A 199 9.43 9.58 18.15
N ASN A 200 8.31 9.64 17.42
CA ASN A 200 7.41 8.50 17.20
C ASN A 200 7.66 7.75 15.88
N SER A 201 8.54 8.22 14.98
CA SER A 201 8.67 7.67 13.62
C SER A 201 9.05 6.19 13.60
N ILE A 202 9.90 5.74 14.53
CA ILE A 202 10.25 4.32 14.67
C ILE A 202 9.03 3.49 15.10
N SER A 203 8.29 3.96 16.10
CA SER A 203 7.06 3.31 16.54
C SER A 203 6.05 3.22 15.40
N THR A 204 5.87 4.29 14.63
CA THR A 204 4.94 4.27 13.51
C THR A 204 5.36 3.30 12.41
N ILE A 205 6.65 3.22 12.07
CA ILE A 205 7.14 2.23 11.09
C ILE A 205 6.89 0.81 11.57
N ILE A 206 7.16 0.52 12.85
CA ILE A 206 6.95 -0.80 13.44
C ILE A 206 5.46 -1.15 13.44
N VAL A 207 4.62 -0.27 13.99
CA VAL A 207 3.18 -0.48 14.11
C VAL A 207 2.55 -0.64 12.73
N ASN A 208 2.89 0.24 11.79
CA ASN A 208 2.32 0.16 10.45
C ASN A 208 2.79 -1.12 9.74
N SER A 209 4.07 -1.47 9.86
CA SER A 209 4.61 -2.67 9.19
C SER A 209 4.05 -3.97 9.77
N LEU A 210 3.86 -4.02 11.08
CA LEU A 210 3.33 -5.21 11.75
C LEU A 210 1.80 -5.30 11.69
N LEU A 211 1.09 -4.17 11.68
CA LEU A 211 -0.37 -4.14 11.75
C LEU A 211 -1.04 -3.75 10.43
N GLU A 212 -0.78 -2.57 9.86
CA GLU A 212 -1.64 -1.99 8.81
C GLU A 212 -1.74 -2.86 7.55
N THR A 213 -0.62 -3.27 6.96
CA THR A 213 -0.67 -4.14 5.75
C THR A 213 -0.91 -5.61 6.10
N ASN A 214 -0.39 -6.08 7.24
CA ASN A 214 -0.62 -7.46 7.69
C ASN A 214 -2.09 -7.73 8.03
N LEU A 215 -2.84 -6.71 8.44
CA LEU A 215 -4.27 -6.78 8.68
C LEU A 215 -5.02 -7.43 7.51
N GLY A 216 -4.69 -6.99 6.29
CA GLY A 216 -5.34 -7.45 5.07
C GLY A 216 -4.84 -8.82 4.59
N MET A 217 -3.64 -9.24 4.98
CA MET A 217 -2.96 -10.42 4.41
C MET A 217 -3.76 -11.73 4.55
N PRO A 218 -4.31 -12.10 5.72
CA PRO A 218 -5.14 -13.30 5.86
C PRO A 218 -6.36 -13.30 4.93
N TYR A 219 -7.04 -12.16 4.81
CA TYR A 219 -8.25 -12.02 4.00
C TYR A 219 -7.92 -12.05 2.51
N ILE A 220 -6.88 -11.32 2.08
CA ILE A 220 -6.37 -11.36 0.71
C ILE A 220 -5.95 -12.79 0.35
N PHE A 221 -5.31 -13.52 1.26
CA PHE A 221 -4.93 -14.90 1.02
C PHE A 221 -6.14 -15.84 0.85
N LEU A 222 -7.21 -15.66 1.62
CA LEU A 222 -8.45 -16.44 1.43
C LEU A 222 -9.12 -16.13 0.09
N ILE A 223 -9.18 -14.85 -0.30
CA ILE A 223 -9.66 -14.42 -1.62
C ILE A 223 -8.80 -15.04 -2.71
N PHE A 224 -7.48 -15.01 -2.55
CA PHE A 224 -6.51 -15.60 -3.45
C PHE A 224 -6.76 -17.09 -3.67
N LEU A 225 -6.97 -17.87 -2.60
CA LEU A 225 -7.28 -19.30 -2.71
C LEU A 225 -8.61 -19.55 -3.42
N CYS A 226 -9.64 -18.77 -3.10
CA CYS A 226 -10.95 -18.90 -3.70
C CYS A 226 -10.90 -18.64 -5.21
N ILE A 227 -10.24 -17.56 -5.62
CA ILE A 227 -10.20 -17.15 -7.03
C ILE A 227 -9.29 -18.07 -7.86
N ASN A 228 -8.09 -18.40 -7.38
CA ASN A 228 -7.16 -19.23 -8.14
C ASN A 228 -7.64 -20.68 -8.32
N ARG A 229 -8.68 -21.10 -7.57
CA ARG A 229 -9.36 -22.38 -7.81
C ARG A 229 -10.10 -22.40 -9.15
N TYR A 230 -10.52 -21.23 -9.65
CA TYR A 230 -11.38 -21.12 -10.83
C TYR A 230 -10.73 -20.36 -11.98
N ILE A 231 -9.84 -19.41 -11.70
CA ILE A 231 -9.30 -18.46 -12.67
C ILE A 231 -7.77 -18.51 -12.62
N SER A 232 -7.14 -18.67 -13.78
CA SER A 232 -5.70 -18.56 -13.97
C SER A 232 -5.27 -17.10 -14.13
N GLU A 233 -3.97 -16.84 -14.02
CA GLU A 233 -3.42 -15.48 -14.17
C GLU A 233 -3.81 -14.77 -15.47
N ASP A 234 -3.92 -15.54 -16.56
CA ASP A 234 -4.27 -15.05 -17.88
C ASP A 234 -5.81 -14.91 -18.05
N LEU A 235 -6.57 -14.90 -16.95
CA LEU A 235 -8.04 -14.84 -16.89
C LEU A 235 -8.77 -16.01 -17.55
N LYS A 236 -8.07 -17.11 -17.84
CA LYS A 236 -8.70 -18.35 -18.34
C LYS A 236 -9.22 -19.19 -17.19
N LYS A 237 -10.35 -19.86 -17.39
CA LYS A 237 -10.85 -20.86 -16.43
C LYS A 237 -9.81 -21.97 -16.26
N VAL A 238 -9.55 -22.34 -15.01
CA VAL A 238 -8.76 -23.52 -14.70
C VAL A 238 -9.68 -24.72 -14.94
N ASN A 239 -9.47 -25.45 -16.04
CA ASN A 239 -10.13 -26.74 -16.22
C ASN A 239 -9.61 -27.67 -15.12
N GLN A 240 -10.49 -28.06 -14.21
CA GLN A 240 -10.20 -29.04 -13.14
C GLN A 240 -10.12 -30.44 -13.72
#